data_AF-A0A7W0UAE5-F1
#
_entry.id   AF-A0A7W0UAE5-F1
#
_cell.length_a   1.000
_cell.length_b   1.000
_cell.length_c   1.000
_cell.angle_alpha   90.00
_cell.angle_beta   90.00
_cell.angle_gamma   90.00
#
_symmetry.space_group_name_H-M   'P 1'
#
loop_
_entity.id
_entity.type
_entity.pdbx_description
1 polymer ?
#
loop_
_entity_poly.entity_id
_entity_poly.type
_entity_poly.pdbx_seq_one_letter_code
_entity_poly.pdbx_strand_id
1 'polypeptide(L)'
;MIEPRIYRAALLPALLAVLVAMFSVESRPGALPRGLAADELFDPSRALEEAEEMAAARDEEGGARPVSPRRVAESLATSGFESSIDSFEVGDRRLANVIGRRAGTVASESQVVVVANRDGA
;
A
#
# COMPACT_ATOMS: atom_id res chain seq x y z
N MET A 1 20.71 -25.19 51.53
CA MET A 1 19.31 -24.99 51.11
C MET A 1 19.29 -23.80 50.17
N ILE A 2 18.84 -23.96 48.92
CA ILE A 2 18.84 -22.88 47.93
C ILE A 2 17.72 -21.90 48.32
N GLU A 3 18.09 -20.63 48.51
CA GLU A 3 17.18 -19.57 48.91
C GLU A 3 16.03 -19.43 47.87
N PRO A 4 14.74 -19.54 48.27
CA PRO A 4 13.60 -19.44 47.34
C PRO A 4 13.58 -18.13 46.54
N ARG A 5 14.22 -17.09 47.08
CA ARG A 5 14.38 -15.76 46.47
C ARG A 5 15.23 -15.80 45.20
N ILE A 6 16.27 -16.65 45.17
CA ILE A 6 17.13 -16.81 43.98
C ILE A 6 16.35 -17.49 42.86
N TYR A 7 15.46 -18.43 43.22
CA TYR A 7 14.57 -19.08 42.25
C TYR A 7 13.63 -18.07 41.57
N ARG A 8 13.01 -17.15 42.33
CA ARG A 8 12.19 -16.07 41.76
C ARG A 8 12.97 -15.07 40.90
N ALA A 9 14.21 -14.75 41.27
CA ALA A 9 15.04 -13.79 40.55
C ALA A 9 15.46 -14.28 39.15
N ALA A 10 15.69 -15.59 38.99
CA ALA A 10 16.04 -16.18 37.69
C ALA A 10 14.81 -16.65 36.88
N LEU A 11 13.72 -17.03 37.56
CA LEU A 11 12.51 -17.53 36.89
C LEU A 11 11.79 -16.45 36.09
N LEU A 12 11.73 -15.22 36.60
CA LEU A 12 11.03 -14.11 35.94
C LEU A 12 11.65 -13.75 34.57
N PRO A 13 12.98 -13.54 34.44
CA PRO A 13 13.60 -13.27 33.14
C PRO A 13 13.56 -14.49 32.21
N ALA A 14 13.64 -15.72 32.73
CA ALA A 14 13.47 -16.93 31.92
C ALA A 14 12.06 -17.05 31.34
N LEU A 15 11.03 -16.76 32.14
CA LEU A 15 9.64 -16.75 31.68
C LEU A 15 9.42 -15.66 30.62
N LEU A 16 9.99 -14.47 30.81
CA LEU A 16 9.94 -13.40 29.83
C LEU A 16 10.61 -13.81 28.51
N ALA A 17 11.79 -14.44 28.57
CA ALA A 17 12.49 -14.93 27.38
C ALA A 17 11.66 -15.98 26.62
N VAL A 18 10.96 -16.88 27.34
CA VAL A 18 10.05 -17.85 26.73
C VAL A 18 8.85 -17.18 26.04
N LEU A 19 8.25 -16.18 26.68
CA LEU A 19 7.14 -15.42 26.08
C LEU A 19 7.61 -14.67 24.83
N VAL A 20 8.75 -13.98 24.89
CA VAL A 20 9.34 -13.30 23.74
C VAL A 20 9.64 -14.30 22.62
N ALA A 21 10.19 -15.47 22.93
CA ALA A 21 10.44 -16.50 21.92
C ALA A 21 9.13 -17.00 21.29
N MET A 22 8.07 -17.23 22.08
CA MET A 22 6.76 -17.67 21.54
C MET A 22 6.12 -16.63 20.61
N PHE A 23 6.22 -15.33 20.94
CA PHE A 23 5.63 -14.26 20.12
C PHE A 23 6.58 -13.73 19.03
N SER A 24 7.88 -14.04 19.09
CA SER A 24 8.85 -13.66 18.06
C SER A 24 8.92 -14.67 16.91
N VAL A 25 8.46 -15.90 17.11
CA VAL A 25 8.38 -16.94 16.06
C VAL A 25 7.03 -16.82 15.35
N GLU A 26 6.70 -15.62 14.89
CA GLU A 26 5.64 -15.46 13.90
C GLU A 26 6.22 -15.91 12.55
N SER A 27 5.58 -16.87 11.91
CA SER A 27 6.01 -17.34 10.59
C SER A 27 5.87 -16.20 9.59
N ARG A 28 6.97 -15.81 8.94
CA ARG A 28 6.94 -14.86 7.83
C ARG A 28 5.88 -15.35 6.82
N PRO A 29 4.95 -14.50 6.37
CA PRO A 29 3.95 -14.93 5.39
C PRO A 29 4.67 -15.58 4.22
N GLY A 30 4.26 -16.80 3.87
CA GLY A 30 4.84 -17.54 2.77
C GLY A 30 4.78 -16.71 1.49
N ALA A 31 5.79 -16.83 0.63
CA ALA A 31 5.76 -16.17 -0.66
C ALA A 31 4.46 -16.57 -1.38
N LEU A 32 3.71 -15.57 -1.85
CA LEU A 32 2.51 -15.82 -2.64
C LEU A 32 2.89 -16.75 -3.81
N PRO A 33 2.16 -17.85 -4.05
CA PRO A 33 2.38 -18.66 -5.22
C PRO A 33 2.28 -17.75 -6.45
N ARG A 34 3.22 -17.88 -7.40
CA ARG A 34 3.21 -17.11 -8.66
C ARG A 34 1.93 -17.47 -9.41
N GLY A 35 0.88 -16.70 -9.16
CA GLY A 35 -0.40 -16.82 -9.83
C GLY A 35 -0.27 -16.22 -11.22
N LEU A 36 -0.18 -17.12 -12.21
CA LEU A 36 -0.21 -16.87 -13.66
C LEU A 36 0.94 -15.97 -14.16
N ALA A 37 1.34 -16.17 -15.42
CA ALA A 37 2.30 -15.28 -16.05
C ALA A 37 1.70 -13.87 -16.03
N ALA A 38 2.47 -12.85 -15.63
CA ALA A 38 2.02 -11.46 -15.61
C ALA A 38 1.41 -11.05 -16.97
N ASP A 39 1.89 -11.68 -18.03
CA ASP A 39 1.49 -11.59 -19.43
C ASP A 39 -0.01 -11.87 -19.69
N GLU A 40 -0.68 -12.67 -18.84
CA GLU A 40 -2.13 -12.95 -18.97
C GLU A 40 -3.01 -11.98 -18.14
N LEU A 41 -2.44 -11.34 -17.11
CA LEU A 41 -3.19 -10.50 -16.17
C LEU A 41 -2.95 -8.99 -16.38
N PHE A 42 -1.89 -8.62 -17.10
CA PHE A 42 -1.50 -7.24 -17.34
C PHE A 42 -1.27 -6.99 -18.84
N ASP A 43 -2.00 -6.01 -19.39
CA ASP A 43 -1.82 -5.56 -20.77
C ASP A 43 -0.88 -4.33 -20.78
N PRO A 44 0.39 -4.48 -21.19
CA PRO A 44 1.34 -3.37 -21.20
C PRO A 44 0.99 -2.29 -22.23
N SER A 45 0.27 -2.65 -23.30
CA SER A 45 -0.09 -1.71 -24.36
C SER A 45 -1.12 -0.71 -23.85
N ARG A 46 -2.14 -1.21 -23.13
CA ARG A 46 -3.13 -0.34 -22.49
C ARG A 46 -2.53 0.54 -21.41
N ALA A 47 -1.61 0.01 -20.60
CA ALA A 47 -0.94 0.80 -19.58
C ALA A 47 -0.10 1.93 -20.19
N LEU A 48 0.53 1.68 -21.33
CA LEU A 48 1.29 2.69 -22.06
C LEU A 48 0.37 3.74 -22.70
N GLU A 49 -0.73 3.32 -23.33
CA GLU A 49 -1.74 4.21 -23.90
C GLU A 49 -2.33 5.13 -22.83
N GLU A 50 -2.68 4.60 -21.65
CA GLU A 50 -3.19 5.41 -20.53
C GLU A 50 -2.14 6.41 -20.01
N ALA A 51 -0.86 6.01 -19.98
CA ALA A 51 0.23 6.90 -19.61
C ALA A 51 0.45 8.03 -20.64
N GLU A 52 0.35 7.73 -21.93
CA GLU A 52 0.43 8.71 -23.01
C GLU A 52 -0.75 9.68 -22.99
N GLU A 53 -1.98 9.20 -22.76
CA GLU A 53 -3.16 10.05 -22.58
C GLU A 53 -3.03 10.98 -21.37
N MET A 54 -2.51 10.47 -20.25
CA MET A 54 -2.25 11.28 -19.06
C MET A 54 -1.15 12.32 -19.30
N ALA A 55 -0.12 11.98 -20.07
CA ALA A 55 0.94 12.91 -20.46
C ALA A 55 0.40 14.01 -21.41
N ALA A 56 -0.39 13.64 -22.41
CA ALA A 56 -1.01 14.59 -23.33
C ALA A 56 -1.96 15.56 -22.60
N ALA A 57 -2.78 15.05 -21.67
CA ALA A 57 -3.65 15.90 -20.85
C ALA A 57 -2.85 16.89 -19.99
N ARG A 58 -1.69 16.48 -19.48
CA ARG A 58 -0.78 17.37 -18.74
C ARG A 58 -0.21 18.46 -19.64
N ASP A 59 0.18 18.13 -20.87
CA ASP A 59 0.70 19.10 -21.82
C ASP A 59 -0.36 20.13 -22.23
N GLU A 60 -1.61 19.71 -22.44
CA GLU A 60 -2.76 20.60 -22.67
C GLU A 60 -3.01 21.56 -21.50
N GLU A 61 -2.77 21.11 -20.26
CA GLU A 61 -2.89 21.92 -19.05
C GLU A 61 -1.66 22.82 -18.79
N GLY A 62 -0.70 22.86 -19.71
CA GLY A 62 0.48 23.74 -19.67
C GLY A 62 1.76 23.08 -19.14
N GLY A 63 1.84 21.75 -19.12
CA GLY A 63 3.05 20.94 -18.89
C GLY A 63 3.61 20.94 -17.46
N ALA A 64 3.46 22.07 -16.75
CA ALA A 64 3.86 22.26 -15.35
C ALA A 64 2.71 22.04 -14.37
N ARG A 65 1.49 21.82 -14.86
CA ARG A 65 0.31 21.65 -14.01
C ARG A 65 0.15 20.17 -13.63
N PRO A 66 -0.10 19.86 -12.34
CA PRO A 66 -0.35 18.48 -11.92
C PRO A 66 -1.62 17.95 -12.60
N VAL A 67 -1.61 16.68 -12.99
CA VAL A 67 -2.80 16.02 -13.54
C VAL A 67 -3.95 16.17 -12.55
N SER A 68 -5.14 16.55 -13.04
CA SER A 68 -6.32 16.74 -12.21
C SER A 68 -6.60 15.54 -11.29
N PRO A 69 -6.72 15.73 -9.95
CA PRO A 69 -7.08 14.66 -9.02
C PRO A 69 -8.42 14.00 -9.36
N ARG A 70 -9.36 14.77 -9.96
CA ARG A 70 -10.67 14.27 -10.35
C ARG A 70 -10.59 13.27 -11.49
N ARG A 71 -9.74 13.53 -12.48
CA ARG A 71 -9.56 12.64 -13.63
C ARG A 71 -9.03 11.27 -13.21
N VAL A 72 -8.08 11.25 -12.28
CA VAL A 72 -7.54 10.00 -11.72
C VAL A 72 -8.60 9.27 -10.89
N ALA A 73 -9.38 10.00 -10.09
CA ALA A 73 -10.47 9.40 -9.31
C ALA A 73 -11.54 8.77 -10.22
N GLU A 74 -11.89 9.44 -11.32
CA GLU A 74 -12.81 8.92 -12.34
C GLU A 74 -12.27 7.65 -13.03
N SER A 75 -10.99 7.62 -13.44
CA SER A 75 -10.37 6.42 -14.03
C SER A 75 -10.41 5.23 -13.04
N LEU A 76 -10.09 5.46 -11.77
CA LEU A 76 -10.18 4.44 -10.71
C LEU A 76 -11.62 3.93 -10.53
N ALA A 77 -12.60 4.84 -10.52
CA ALA A 77 -14.01 4.48 -10.41
C ALA A 77 -14.49 3.63 -11.60
N THR A 78 -14.11 4.02 -12.83
CA THR A 78 -14.41 3.24 -14.05
C THR A 78 -13.76 1.86 -14.02
N SER A 79 -12.59 1.73 -13.36
CA SER A 79 -11.88 0.47 -13.15
C SER A 79 -12.45 -0.38 -11.99
N GLY A 80 -13.54 0.06 -11.34
CA GLY A 80 -14.24 -0.68 -10.28
C GLY A 80 -13.66 -0.49 -8.88
N PHE A 81 -12.91 0.58 -8.64
CA PHE A 81 -12.47 0.98 -7.30
C PHE A 81 -13.45 1.98 -6.68
N GLU A 82 -13.64 1.90 -5.36
CA GLU A 82 -14.19 3.00 -4.58
C GLU A 82 -13.12 4.10 -4.47
N SER A 83 -13.33 5.21 -5.17
CA SER A 83 -12.36 6.31 -5.24
C SER A 83 -12.67 7.42 -4.24
N SER A 84 -11.65 7.95 -3.56
CA SER A 84 -11.73 9.16 -2.75
C SER A 84 -10.56 10.10 -3.01
N ILE A 85 -10.76 11.39 -2.73
CA ILE A 85 -9.73 12.43 -2.85
C ILE A 85 -9.50 12.99 -1.44
N ASP A 86 -8.26 12.90 -0.98
CA ASP A 86 -7.82 13.48 0.29
C ASP A 86 -6.95 14.71 0.01
N SER A 87 -7.43 15.88 0.40
CA SER A 87 -6.77 17.17 0.16
C SER A 87 -6.19 17.73 1.45
N PHE A 88 -4.94 18.17 1.40
CA PHE A 88 -4.22 18.69 2.55
C PHE A 88 -3.26 19.82 2.17
N GLU A 89 -2.87 20.66 3.12
CA GLU A 89 -1.94 21.77 2.93
C GLU A 89 -0.55 21.41 3.45
N VAL A 90 0.50 21.70 2.67
CA VAL A 90 1.91 21.55 3.08
C VAL A 90 2.66 22.83 2.72
N GLY A 91 2.92 23.64 3.75
CA GLY A 91 3.41 25.02 3.55
C GLY A 91 2.32 25.84 2.83
N ASP A 92 2.70 26.51 1.74
CA ASP A 92 1.78 27.31 0.91
C ASP A 92 1.20 26.51 -0.28
N ARG A 93 1.30 25.18 -0.24
CA ARG A 93 0.86 24.30 -1.33
C ARG A 93 -0.27 23.39 -0.88
N ARG A 94 -1.37 23.44 -1.63
CA ARG A 94 -2.45 22.47 -1.54
C ARG A 94 -2.13 21.23 -2.35
N LEU A 95 -2.05 20.09 -1.67
CA LEU A 95 -1.78 18.78 -2.25
C LEU A 95 -3.04 17.90 -2.19
N ALA A 96 -3.09 16.88 -3.05
CA ALA A 96 -4.21 15.95 -3.11
C ALA A 96 -3.75 14.53 -3.43
N ASN A 97 -4.00 13.63 -2.48
CA ASN A 97 -3.91 12.18 -2.70
C ASN A 97 -5.21 11.69 -3.34
N VAL A 98 -5.09 10.77 -4.29
CA VAL A 98 -6.23 10.06 -4.87
C VAL A 98 -6.10 8.60 -4.45
N ILE A 99 -7.15 8.08 -3.81
CA ILE A 99 -7.13 6.75 -3.21
C ILE A 99 -8.20 5.91 -3.90
N GLY A 100 -7.80 4.80 -4.52
CA GLY A 100 -8.72 3.78 -5.02
C GLY A 100 -8.71 2.58 -4.10
N ARG A 101 -9.85 2.25 -3.49
CA ARG A 101 -10.01 1.07 -2.65
C ARG A 101 -10.89 0.05 -3.35
N ARG A 102 -10.40 -1.18 -3.46
CA ARG A 102 -11.21 -2.30 -3.93
C ARG A 102 -11.20 -3.39 -2.87
N ALA A 103 -12.37 -3.77 -2.39
CA ALA A 103 -12.49 -4.92 -1.50
C ALA A 103 -12.03 -6.17 -2.27
N GLY A 104 -11.10 -6.92 -1.69
CA GLY A 104 -10.73 -8.24 -2.21
C GLY A 104 -11.91 -9.21 -2.06
N THR A 105 -11.98 -10.21 -2.93
CA THR A 105 -12.94 -11.32 -2.82
C THR A 105 -12.63 -12.25 -1.65
N VAL A 106 -11.41 -12.20 -1.12
CA VAL A 106 -10.99 -12.97 0.06
C VAL A 106 -11.07 -12.06 1.28
N ALA A 107 -11.85 -12.48 2.28
CA ALA A 107 -11.99 -11.83 3.58
C ALA A 107 -10.70 -11.94 4.42
N SER A 108 -9.57 -11.51 3.88
CA SER A 108 -8.28 -11.48 4.57
C SER A 108 -8.04 -10.09 5.15
N GLU A 109 -7.56 -10.05 6.39
CA GLU A 109 -7.12 -8.82 7.07
C GLU A 109 -5.86 -8.19 6.43
N SER A 110 -5.36 -8.77 5.34
CA SER A 110 -4.19 -8.32 4.60
C SER A 110 -4.60 -7.46 3.41
N GLN A 111 -4.10 -6.22 3.38
CA GLN A 111 -4.31 -5.29 2.28
C GLN A 111 -3.03 -5.12 1.46
N VAL A 112 -3.16 -5.07 0.13
CA VAL A 112 -2.06 -4.68 -0.76
C VAL A 112 -2.20 -3.19 -1.03
N VAL A 113 -1.13 -2.44 -0.80
CA VAL A 113 -1.07 -0.99 -1.05
C VAL A 113 -0.09 -0.74 -2.19
N VAL A 114 -0.58 -0.09 -3.25
CA VAL A 114 0.23 0.36 -4.38
C VAL A 114 0.23 1.90 -4.36
N VAL A 115 1.42 2.50 -4.36
CA VAL A 115 1.59 3.97 -4.32
C VAL A 115 2.41 4.39 -5.53
N ALA A 116 1.92 5.42 -6.22
CA ALA A 116 2.61 6.05 -7.34
C ALA A 116 2.49 7.57 -7.24
N ASN A 117 3.46 8.28 -7.80
CA ASN A 117 3.39 9.73 -7.92
C ASN A 117 2.64 10.11 -9.20
N ARG A 118 1.55 10.87 -9.05
CA ARG A 118 0.77 11.44 -10.17
C ARG A 118 1.44 12.70 -10.74
N ASP A 119 2.05 13.49 -9.88
CA ASP A 119 2.58 14.79 -10.22
C ASP A 119 4.01 14.60 -10.75
N GLY A 120 4.16 14.65 -12.07
CA GLY A 120 5.47 14.63 -12.73
C GLY A 120 6.42 15.70 -12.18
N ALA A 121 7.66 15.30 -11.93
CA ALA A 121 8.76 16.14 -11.45
C ALA A 121 9.24 17.15 -12.50
#